data_AF-A0A2K2DEP6-F1
#
_entry.id   AF-A0A2K2DEP6-F1
#
_cell.length_a   1.000
_cell.length_b   1.000
_cell.length_c   1.000
_cell.angle_alpha   90.00
_cell.angle_beta   90.00
_cell.angle_gamma   90.00
#
_symmetry.space_group_name_H-M   'P 1'
#
loop_
_entity.id
_entity.type
_entity.pdbx_description
1 polymer ?
#
loop_
_entity_poly.entity_id
_entity_poly.type
_entity_poly.pdbx_seq_one_letter_code
_entity_poly.pdbx_strand_id
1 'polypeptide(L)'
;MRKAAVLAAAAVVAAAAAIVVRQRLREAKRWARAAAVLCDLQERCAAPAARLRMVADAMDVEMRAGLASEDGSKLKMLVTYVDSLPSGDEKGLFYALDLGGTNFRVLRVQLGGKEQRVIKQESVGVSIPQHLMSGSPHELFDFIAAALTKFVASEGVDYHLPEGTQRELGFTFSFPVKQTSISSGILIKWTKNFAVDEMVGKDIVAELNEAIKRKGLVMKVSALVNDTVGTLAAGRYVDNDTIVAVILGTGTNAAYIEHVHAIPKWHVHLPKSADMIINMEWGNFKSGHLPLTEFDQALDAESLNPGEQIYEKLTSGMYMGEIVRRILLRMAQEAALFGDHTPPKLETPYILKSKAPQGKQGNWLWKFARSLLGVAHDWLLLGYTEFSKSSTGLLAAPTSQGRLSLWTVESTSTILSSVSAWRAL
;
A
#
# COMPACT_ATOMS: atom_id res chain seq x y z
N MET A 1 35.55 66.98 -15.98
CA MET A 1 35.63 65.50 -16.00
C MET A 1 35.14 64.83 -14.71
N ARG A 2 35.60 65.20 -13.50
CA ARG A 2 35.18 64.53 -12.24
C ARG A 2 33.67 64.57 -11.92
N LYS A 3 32.97 65.69 -12.14
CA LYS A 3 31.52 65.80 -11.88
C LYS A 3 30.67 64.90 -12.80
N ALA A 4 31.06 64.79 -14.08
CA ALA A 4 30.38 63.91 -15.04
C ALA A 4 30.58 62.43 -14.70
N ALA A 5 31.78 62.04 -14.25
CA ALA A 5 32.06 60.68 -13.81
C ALA A 5 31.24 60.29 -12.55
N VAL A 6 31.08 61.21 -11.60
CA VAL A 6 30.27 60.98 -10.38
C VAL A 6 28.77 60.84 -10.72
N LEU A 7 28.25 61.66 -11.64
CA LEU A 7 26.86 61.55 -12.10
C LEU A 7 26.60 60.25 -12.85
N ALA A 8 27.53 59.82 -13.71
CA ALA A 8 27.45 58.53 -14.41
C ALA A 8 27.47 57.35 -13.44
N ALA A 9 28.35 57.38 -12.43
CA ALA A 9 28.42 56.34 -11.40
C ALA A 9 27.13 56.28 -10.56
N ALA A 10 26.58 57.42 -10.15
CA ALA A 10 25.32 57.48 -9.41
C ALA A 10 24.14 56.94 -10.23
N ALA A 11 24.07 57.26 -11.53
CA ALA A 11 23.04 56.74 -12.43
C ALA A 11 23.13 55.22 -12.61
N VAL A 12 24.34 54.65 -12.74
CA VAL A 12 24.56 53.20 -12.84
C VAL A 12 24.14 52.49 -11.54
N VAL A 13 24.51 53.05 -10.38
CA VAL A 13 24.10 52.48 -9.07
C VAL A 13 22.58 52.53 -8.89
N ALA A 14 21.93 53.64 -9.24
CA ALA A 14 20.47 53.76 -9.18
C ALA A 14 19.77 52.78 -10.12
N ALA A 15 20.28 52.60 -11.34
CA ALA A 15 19.75 51.62 -12.30
C ALA A 15 19.93 50.18 -11.80
N ALA A 16 21.10 49.84 -11.27
CA ALA A 16 21.36 48.53 -10.67
C ALA A 16 20.44 48.27 -9.46
N ALA A 17 20.27 49.25 -8.56
CA ALA A 17 19.34 49.15 -7.44
C ALA A 17 17.89 48.96 -7.90
N ALA A 18 17.44 49.70 -8.92
CA ALA A 18 16.11 49.54 -9.49
C ALA A 18 15.89 48.14 -10.11
N ILE A 19 16.91 47.57 -10.76
CA ILE A 19 16.87 46.20 -11.29
C ILE A 19 16.73 45.19 -10.15
N VAL A 20 17.55 45.32 -9.10
CA VAL A 20 17.50 44.44 -7.92
C VAL A 20 16.14 44.53 -7.22
N VAL A 21 15.59 45.74 -7.03
CA VAL A 21 14.25 45.93 -6.45
C VAL A 21 13.18 45.29 -7.32
N ARG A 22 13.23 45.49 -8.65
CA ARG A 22 12.27 44.85 -9.59
C ARG A 22 12.38 43.32 -9.55
N GLN A 23 13.59 42.77 -9.46
CA GLN A 23 13.81 41.33 -9.33
C GLN A 23 13.20 40.81 -8.03
N ARG A 24 13.46 41.46 -6.89
CA ARG A 24 12.88 41.10 -5.59
C ARG A 24 11.35 41.18 -5.59
N LEU A 25 10.76 42.22 -6.20
CA LEU A 25 9.30 42.34 -6.31
C LEU A 25 8.71 41.24 -7.20
N ARG A 26 9.39 40.87 -8.29
CA ARG A 26 8.98 39.73 -9.13
C ARG A 26 9.03 38.42 -8.37
N GLU A 27 10.10 38.17 -7.62
CA GLU A 27 10.23 36.99 -6.76
C GLU A 27 9.15 36.94 -5.68
N ALA A 28 8.91 38.05 -4.97
CA ALA A 28 7.87 38.14 -3.96
C ALA A 28 6.48 37.84 -4.55
N LYS A 29 6.17 38.38 -5.73
CA LYS A 29 4.90 38.11 -6.42
C LYS A 29 4.79 36.64 -6.86
N ARG A 30 5.88 36.01 -7.30
CA ARG A 30 5.92 34.58 -7.64
C ARG A 30 5.63 33.72 -6.42
N TRP A 31 6.32 33.97 -5.31
CA TRP A 31 6.10 33.24 -4.06
C TRP A 31 4.71 33.46 -3.47
N ALA A 32 4.15 34.67 -3.56
CA ALA A 32 2.77 34.94 -3.14
C ALA A 32 1.75 34.11 -3.93
N ARG A 33 1.93 33.96 -5.25
CA ARG A 33 1.08 33.10 -6.08
C ARG A 33 1.23 31.62 -5.71
N ALA A 34 2.47 31.16 -5.53
CA ALA A 34 2.74 29.79 -5.10
C ALA A 34 2.10 29.49 -3.74
N ALA A 35 2.19 30.42 -2.78
CA ALA A 35 1.56 30.31 -1.47
C ALA A 35 0.03 30.26 -1.57
N ALA A 36 -0.58 31.05 -2.46
CA ALA A 36 -2.03 31.02 -2.68
C ALA A 36 -2.51 29.65 -3.20
N VAL A 37 -1.78 29.04 -4.15
CA VAL A 37 -2.07 27.68 -4.63
C VAL A 37 -1.96 26.66 -3.49
N LEU A 38 -0.94 26.77 -2.62
CA LEU A 38 -0.78 25.88 -1.48
C LEU A 38 -1.87 26.07 -0.42
N CYS A 39 -2.34 27.30 -0.17
CA CYS A 39 -3.42 27.57 0.78
C CYS A 39 -4.74 26.96 0.31
N ASP A 40 -5.12 27.18 -0.95
CA ASP A 40 -6.33 26.56 -1.55
C ASP A 40 -6.25 25.02 -1.49
N LEU A 41 -5.07 24.46 -1.78
CA LEU A 41 -4.83 23.02 -1.64
C LEU A 41 -4.99 22.52 -0.20
N GLN A 42 -4.42 23.24 0.77
CA GLN A 42 -4.53 22.88 2.18
C GLN A 42 -6.00 22.84 2.64
N GLU A 43 -6.82 23.79 2.20
CA GLU A 43 -8.25 23.82 2.49
C GLU A 43 -9.00 22.68 1.80
N ARG A 44 -8.73 22.41 0.51
CA ARG A 44 -9.41 21.35 -0.25
C ARG A 44 -9.07 19.95 0.24
N CYS A 45 -7.81 19.70 0.56
CA CYS A 45 -7.34 18.43 1.10
C CYS A 45 -7.68 18.25 2.58
N ALA A 46 -8.24 19.26 3.25
CA ALA A 46 -8.56 19.18 4.66
C ALA A 46 -9.57 18.04 4.93
N ALA A 47 -9.19 17.17 5.86
CA ALA A 47 -10.01 16.08 6.36
C ALA A 47 -10.24 16.25 7.88
N PRO A 48 -11.04 17.25 8.30
CA PRO A 48 -11.37 17.43 9.71
C PRO A 48 -12.10 16.19 10.25
N ALA A 49 -12.05 16.00 11.57
CA ALA A 49 -12.64 14.83 12.24
C ALA A 49 -14.11 14.56 11.84
N ALA A 50 -14.91 15.62 11.64
CA ALA A 50 -16.28 15.49 11.18
C ALA A 50 -16.38 14.85 9.78
N ARG A 51 -15.56 15.30 8.82
CA ARG A 51 -15.51 14.70 7.47
C ARG A 51 -15.02 13.26 7.53
N LEU A 52 -14.00 12.97 8.34
CA LEU A 52 -13.50 11.59 8.51
C LEU A 52 -14.57 10.66 9.07
N ARG A 53 -15.41 11.14 9.99
CA ARG A 53 -16.56 10.36 10.49
C ARG A 53 -17.56 10.06 9.38
N MET A 54 -17.90 11.04 8.55
CA MET A 54 -18.78 10.81 7.39
C MET A 54 -18.18 9.82 6.37
N VAL A 55 -16.86 9.84 6.18
CA VAL A 55 -16.16 8.85 5.34
C VAL A 55 -16.25 7.46 5.96
N ALA A 56 -16.07 7.34 7.28
CA ALA A 56 -16.20 6.07 8.00
C ALA A 56 -17.64 5.52 7.95
N ASP A 57 -18.65 6.38 8.14
CA ASP A 57 -20.06 6.00 8.04
C ASP A 57 -20.40 5.51 6.62
N ALA A 58 -19.90 6.21 5.59
CA ALA A 58 -20.07 5.76 4.20
C ALA A 58 -19.35 4.44 3.91
N MET A 59 -18.17 4.20 4.51
CA MET A 59 -17.46 2.93 4.40
C MET A 59 -18.28 1.79 5.02
N ASP A 60 -18.85 1.98 6.21
CA ASP A 60 -19.71 0.96 6.86
C ASP A 60 -20.94 0.62 6.00
N VAL A 61 -21.58 1.62 5.39
CA VAL A 61 -22.70 1.40 4.47
C VAL A 61 -22.28 0.56 3.27
N GLU A 62 -21.17 0.91 2.62
CA GLU A 62 -20.64 0.14 1.47
C GLU A 62 -20.20 -1.27 1.89
N MET A 63 -19.64 -1.45 3.09
CA MET A 63 -19.26 -2.76 3.62
C MET A 63 -20.48 -3.68 3.74
N ARG A 64 -21.55 -3.20 4.38
CA ARG A 64 -22.81 -3.95 4.50
C ARG A 64 -23.41 -4.28 3.15
N ALA A 65 -23.39 -3.33 2.21
CA ALA A 65 -23.90 -3.54 0.86
C ALA A 65 -23.09 -4.61 0.09
N GLY A 66 -21.76 -4.60 0.21
CA GLY A 66 -20.88 -5.60 -0.42
C GLY A 66 -20.96 -7.00 0.21
N LEU A 67 -21.35 -7.10 1.49
CA LEU A 67 -21.67 -8.37 2.14
C LEU A 67 -23.07 -8.89 1.80
N ALA A 68 -23.99 -7.99 1.46
CA ALA A 68 -25.37 -8.36 1.12
C ALA A 68 -25.47 -9.01 -0.28
N SER A 69 -24.68 -8.55 -1.25
CA SER A 69 -24.64 -9.12 -2.61
C SER A 69 -23.33 -8.81 -3.33
N GLU A 70 -22.96 -9.62 -4.34
CA GLU A 70 -21.68 -9.47 -5.06
C GLU A 70 -21.55 -8.15 -5.85
N ASP A 71 -22.68 -7.58 -6.28
CA ASP A 71 -22.75 -6.32 -7.04
C ASP A 71 -23.36 -5.17 -6.21
N GLY A 72 -23.54 -5.37 -4.90
CA GLY A 72 -24.19 -4.40 -4.01
C GLY A 72 -23.35 -3.17 -3.69
N SER A 73 -22.02 -3.27 -3.84
CA SER A 73 -21.06 -2.20 -3.53
C SER A 73 -19.88 -2.20 -4.50
N LYS A 74 -19.14 -1.09 -4.53
CA LYS A 74 -17.80 -1.06 -5.12
C LYS A 74 -16.76 -1.81 -4.28
N LEU A 75 -17.00 -1.97 -2.97
CA LEU A 75 -16.28 -2.89 -2.11
C LEU A 75 -16.67 -4.33 -2.47
N LYS A 76 -15.68 -5.17 -2.76
CA LYS A 76 -15.97 -6.56 -3.15
C LYS A 76 -16.33 -7.44 -1.96
N MET A 77 -15.79 -7.15 -0.77
CA MET A 77 -16.09 -7.88 0.46
C MET A 77 -16.05 -9.41 0.23
N LEU A 78 -14.92 -9.88 -0.32
CA LEU A 78 -14.74 -11.24 -0.79
C LEU A 78 -14.66 -12.21 0.39
N VAL A 79 -15.45 -13.28 0.31
CA VAL A 79 -15.37 -14.40 1.24
C VAL A 79 -14.09 -15.19 0.95
N THR A 80 -13.27 -15.37 1.97
CA THR A 80 -11.92 -15.94 1.82
C THR A 80 -11.86 -17.45 2.02
N TYR A 81 -12.96 -18.07 2.48
CA TYR A 81 -13.02 -19.49 2.87
C TYR A 81 -12.08 -19.84 4.03
N VAL A 82 -11.62 -18.82 4.75
CA VAL A 82 -10.78 -18.94 5.92
C VAL A 82 -11.67 -18.91 7.15
N ASP A 83 -12.12 -20.10 7.59
CA ASP A 83 -13.13 -20.28 8.64
C ASP A 83 -12.57 -20.82 9.97
N SER A 84 -11.25 -20.95 10.10
CA SER A 84 -10.56 -21.36 11.34
C SER A 84 -9.38 -20.44 11.64
N LEU A 85 -9.57 -19.41 12.45
CA LEU A 85 -8.50 -18.45 12.78
C LEU A 85 -7.35 -19.10 13.57
N PRO A 86 -6.10 -18.58 13.47
CA PRO A 86 -4.98 -19.11 14.23
C PRO A 86 -5.21 -18.96 15.72
N SER A 87 -4.97 -20.05 16.43
CA SER A 87 -5.11 -20.15 17.87
C SER A 87 -3.81 -19.83 18.62
N GLY A 88 -2.68 -19.93 17.93
CA GLY A 88 -1.34 -19.93 18.50
C GLY A 88 -0.86 -21.33 18.91
N ASP A 89 -1.73 -22.34 18.95
CA ASP A 89 -1.39 -23.71 19.34
C ASP A 89 -0.74 -24.53 18.22
N GLU A 90 -0.68 -23.97 17.01
CA GLU A 90 -0.17 -24.65 15.83
C GLU A 90 1.29 -25.09 16.01
N LYS A 91 1.59 -26.32 15.58
CA LYS A 91 2.92 -26.94 15.65
C LYS A 91 3.25 -27.60 14.32
N GLY A 92 4.51 -27.55 13.93
CA GLY A 92 5.01 -28.24 12.73
C GLY A 92 5.74 -27.34 11.75
N LEU A 93 6.18 -27.95 10.66
CA LEU A 93 6.90 -27.30 9.57
C LEU A 93 5.93 -26.90 8.46
N PHE A 94 5.88 -25.60 8.15
CA PHE A 94 4.96 -25.05 7.17
C PHE A 94 5.70 -24.19 6.14
N TYR A 95 5.26 -24.28 4.90
CA TYR A 95 5.80 -23.51 3.79
C TYR A 95 4.83 -22.43 3.33
N ALA A 96 5.39 -21.37 2.75
CA ALA A 96 4.61 -20.43 2.00
C ALA A 96 5.32 -19.85 0.77
N LEU A 97 4.50 -19.44 -0.18
CA LEU A 97 4.86 -18.81 -1.44
C LEU A 97 4.11 -17.48 -1.54
N ASP A 98 4.81 -16.38 -1.66
CA ASP A 98 4.25 -15.05 -1.90
C ASP A 98 4.62 -14.59 -3.30
N LEU A 99 3.62 -14.59 -4.19
CA LEU A 99 3.71 -14.09 -5.54
C LEU A 99 2.88 -12.82 -5.67
N GLY A 100 3.56 -11.67 -5.65
CA GLY A 100 2.91 -10.37 -5.66
C GLY A 100 3.48 -9.32 -6.61
N GLY A 101 4.49 -9.66 -7.43
CA GLY A 101 5.10 -8.75 -8.40
C GLY A 101 6.25 -9.42 -9.18
N THR A 102 7.23 -8.62 -9.61
CA THR A 102 8.42 -9.09 -10.37
C THR A 102 9.37 -9.99 -9.58
N ASN A 103 9.16 -10.08 -8.27
CA ASN A 103 9.83 -11.01 -7.39
C ASN A 103 8.75 -11.79 -6.63
N PHE A 104 9.02 -13.06 -6.37
CA PHE A 104 8.28 -13.83 -5.38
C PHE A 104 9.19 -14.21 -4.22
N ARG A 105 8.58 -14.64 -3.13
CA ARG A 105 9.29 -15.14 -1.96
C ARG A 105 8.83 -16.54 -1.64
N VAL A 106 9.79 -17.42 -1.35
CA VAL A 106 9.53 -18.72 -0.70
C VAL A 106 10.01 -18.63 0.73
N LEU A 107 9.27 -19.23 1.65
CA LEU A 107 9.61 -19.23 3.07
C LEU A 107 9.14 -20.52 3.74
N ARG A 108 9.77 -20.80 4.88
CA ARG A 108 9.37 -21.88 5.79
C ARG A 108 9.39 -21.40 7.22
N VAL A 109 8.53 -21.96 8.03
CA VAL A 109 8.48 -21.73 9.47
C VAL A 109 8.41 -23.06 10.21
N GLN A 110 9.06 -23.12 11.35
CA GLN A 110 8.83 -24.14 12.35
C GLN A 110 7.99 -23.51 13.48
N LEU A 111 6.75 -23.97 13.66
CA LEU A 111 5.87 -23.55 14.75
C LEU A 111 5.99 -24.50 15.93
N GLY A 112 5.99 -23.95 17.15
CA GLY A 112 6.11 -24.67 18.41
C GLY A 112 4.93 -24.52 19.37
N GLY A 113 3.77 -24.05 18.89
CA GLY A 113 2.59 -23.79 19.71
C GLY A 113 2.72 -22.53 20.59
N LYS A 114 1.80 -22.35 21.55
CA LYS A 114 1.66 -21.08 22.29
C LYS A 114 2.89 -20.63 23.06
N GLU A 115 3.67 -21.57 23.58
CA GLU A 115 4.85 -21.26 24.39
C GLU A 115 6.04 -20.80 23.52
N GLN A 116 6.33 -21.55 22.46
CA GLN A 116 7.52 -21.31 21.63
C GLN A 116 7.24 -20.42 20.41
N ARG A 117 5.97 -20.28 20.01
CA ARG A 117 5.52 -19.53 18.83
C ARG A 117 6.30 -19.94 17.59
N VAL A 118 6.95 -18.99 16.92
CA VAL A 118 7.84 -19.23 15.79
C VAL A 118 9.22 -19.64 16.32
N ILE A 119 9.55 -20.93 16.21
CA ILE A 119 10.86 -21.48 16.60
C ILE A 119 11.94 -20.99 15.63
N LYS A 120 11.66 -21.11 14.33
CA LYS A 120 12.60 -20.74 13.27
C LYS A 120 11.86 -20.32 12.01
N GLN A 121 12.39 -19.32 11.32
CA GLN A 121 11.86 -18.86 10.04
C GLN A 121 13.01 -18.56 9.07
N GLU A 122 12.84 -18.95 7.81
CA GLU A 122 13.77 -18.64 6.73
C GLU A 122 12.99 -18.25 5.48
N SER A 123 13.52 -17.32 4.70
CA SER A 123 12.89 -16.88 3.45
C SER A 123 13.92 -16.51 2.40
N VAL A 124 13.58 -16.76 1.13
CA VAL A 124 14.41 -16.44 -0.04
C VAL A 124 13.55 -15.70 -1.05
N GLY A 125 14.01 -14.52 -1.46
CA GLY A 125 13.44 -13.78 -2.57
C GLY A 125 14.00 -14.29 -3.90
N VAL A 126 13.14 -14.46 -4.90
CA VAL A 126 13.48 -14.93 -6.24
C VAL A 126 12.94 -13.92 -7.26
N SER A 127 13.84 -13.38 -8.09
CA SER A 127 13.45 -12.51 -9.20
C SER A 127 12.92 -13.36 -10.34
N ILE A 128 11.78 -12.97 -10.90
CA ILE A 128 11.16 -13.63 -12.05
C ILE A 128 11.81 -13.05 -13.31
N PRO A 129 12.40 -13.88 -14.19
CA PRO A 129 12.85 -13.44 -15.51
C PRO A 129 11.69 -12.81 -16.29
N GLN A 130 11.93 -11.63 -16.88
CA GLN A 130 10.86 -10.84 -17.50
C GLN A 130 10.08 -11.60 -18.59
N HIS A 131 10.76 -12.46 -19.35
CA HIS A 131 10.10 -13.27 -20.40
C HIS A 131 9.07 -14.26 -19.83
N LEU A 132 9.19 -14.69 -18.57
CA LEU A 132 8.22 -15.58 -17.91
C LEU A 132 6.96 -14.85 -17.47
N MET A 133 7.01 -13.52 -17.33
CA MET A 133 5.85 -12.72 -16.94
C MET A 133 4.84 -12.56 -18.07
N SER A 134 5.24 -12.84 -19.31
CA SER A 134 4.41 -12.81 -20.52
C SER A 134 4.56 -14.10 -21.35
N GLY A 135 5.11 -15.16 -20.73
CA GLY A 135 5.36 -16.44 -21.36
C GLY A 135 4.18 -17.40 -21.17
N SER A 136 4.44 -18.70 -21.26
CA SER A 136 3.42 -19.72 -21.00
C SER A 136 3.18 -19.93 -19.49
N PRO A 137 1.98 -20.38 -19.08
CA PRO A 137 1.73 -20.76 -17.69
C PRO A 137 2.73 -21.82 -17.20
N HIS A 138 2.99 -22.84 -18.01
CA HIS A 138 3.89 -23.91 -17.62
C HIS A 138 5.30 -23.42 -17.30
N GLU A 139 5.88 -22.51 -18.09
CA GLU A 139 7.21 -21.98 -17.82
C GLU A 139 7.26 -21.18 -16.51
N LEU A 140 6.26 -20.34 -16.25
CA LEU A 140 6.18 -19.55 -15.03
C LEU A 140 6.04 -20.45 -13.78
N PHE A 141 5.08 -21.37 -13.80
CA PHE A 141 4.81 -22.22 -12.64
C PHE A 141 5.90 -23.29 -12.45
N ASP A 142 6.52 -23.80 -13.52
CA ASP A 142 7.69 -24.68 -13.41
C ASP A 142 8.90 -23.97 -12.80
N PHE A 143 9.11 -22.68 -13.14
CA PHE A 143 10.16 -21.87 -12.52
C PHE A 143 9.93 -21.69 -11.02
N ILE A 144 8.68 -21.41 -10.61
CA ILE A 144 8.28 -21.32 -9.21
C ILE A 144 8.48 -22.67 -8.50
N ALA A 145 8.03 -23.77 -9.10
CA ALA A 145 8.17 -25.11 -8.53
C ALA A 145 9.65 -25.54 -8.40
N ALA A 146 10.51 -25.15 -9.35
CA ALA A 146 11.95 -25.38 -9.27
C ALA A 146 12.58 -24.61 -8.10
N ALA A 147 12.17 -23.36 -7.88
CA ALA A 147 12.62 -22.57 -6.73
C ALA A 147 12.16 -23.17 -5.40
N LEU A 148 10.91 -23.64 -5.31
CA LEU A 148 10.40 -24.37 -4.14
C LEU A 148 11.21 -25.64 -3.88
N THR A 149 11.49 -26.43 -4.92
CA THR A 149 12.28 -27.67 -4.82
C THR A 149 13.68 -27.39 -4.27
N LYS A 150 14.37 -26.38 -4.80
CA LYS A 150 15.68 -25.95 -4.32
C LYS A 150 15.62 -25.48 -2.86
N PHE A 151 14.58 -24.75 -2.49
CA PHE A 151 14.41 -24.24 -1.13
C PHE A 151 14.12 -25.37 -0.13
N VAL A 152 13.28 -26.34 -0.48
CA VAL A 152 13.04 -27.55 0.34
C VAL A 152 14.31 -28.38 0.49
N ALA A 153 15.11 -28.55 -0.56
CA ALA A 153 16.39 -29.26 -0.47
C ALA A 153 17.40 -28.59 0.47
N SER A 154 17.19 -27.33 0.85
CA SER A 154 18.04 -26.60 1.80
C SER A 154 17.58 -26.71 3.25
N GLU A 155 16.64 -27.61 3.58
CA GLU A 155 16.22 -27.89 4.95
C GLU A 155 17.39 -28.25 5.87
N GLY A 156 17.61 -27.41 6.88
CA GLY A 156 18.54 -27.71 7.97
C GLY A 156 17.91 -28.59 9.05
N VAL A 157 18.74 -29.08 9.97
CA VAL A 157 18.35 -30.01 11.05
C VAL A 157 17.27 -29.46 11.99
N ASP A 158 17.16 -28.13 12.10
CA ASP A 158 16.17 -27.48 12.97
C ASP A 158 14.72 -27.56 12.42
N TYR A 159 14.54 -27.96 11.16
CA TYR A 159 13.23 -28.08 10.52
C TYR A 159 12.78 -29.53 10.52
N HIS A 160 11.66 -29.78 11.19
CA HIS A 160 11.17 -31.13 11.45
C HIS A 160 9.83 -31.33 10.74
N LEU A 161 9.86 -32.07 9.64
CA LEU A 161 8.65 -32.61 9.02
C LEU A 161 8.32 -33.96 9.69
N PRO A 162 7.12 -34.12 10.29
CA PRO A 162 6.74 -35.41 10.87
C PRO A 162 6.76 -36.53 9.83
N GLU A 163 7.23 -37.71 10.23
CA GLU A 163 7.35 -38.86 9.32
C GLU A 163 5.96 -39.26 8.77
N GLY A 164 5.91 -39.59 7.48
CA GLY A 164 4.65 -39.90 6.78
C GLY A 164 3.75 -38.71 6.46
N THR A 165 4.17 -37.47 6.78
CA THR A 165 3.41 -36.26 6.42
C THR A 165 3.92 -35.59 5.14
N GLN A 166 3.04 -34.85 4.48
CA GLN A 166 3.36 -34.05 3.30
C GLN A 166 3.57 -32.58 3.70
N ARG A 167 4.49 -31.89 3.01
CA ARG A 167 4.68 -30.44 3.22
C ARG A 167 3.45 -29.66 2.76
N GLU A 168 2.95 -28.81 3.65
CA GLU A 168 1.82 -27.92 3.36
C GLU A 168 2.30 -26.54 2.94
N LEU A 169 1.77 -26.04 1.82
CA LEU A 169 2.12 -24.75 1.24
C LEU A 169 0.93 -23.79 1.31
N GLY A 170 1.13 -22.64 1.97
CA GLY A 170 0.27 -21.47 1.84
C GLY A 170 0.68 -20.67 0.61
N PHE A 171 -0.20 -20.53 -0.37
CA PHE A 171 0.05 -19.77 -1.58
C PHE A 171 -0.63 -18.41 -1.50
N THR A 172 0.16 -17.37 -1.23
CA THR A 172 -0.28 -15.99 -1.34
C THR A 172 -0.12 -15.48 -2.76
N PHE A 173 -1.25 -15.12 -3.35
CA PHE A 173 -1.32 -14.73 -4.75
C PHE A 173 -2.00 -13.38 -4.87
N SER A 174 -1.19 -12.32 -4.98
CA SER A 174 -1.65 -10.94 -4.87
C SER A 174 -2.10 -10.37 -6.22
N PHE A 175 -3.00 -11.11 -6.89
CA PHE A 175 -3.68 -10.72 -8.12
C PHE A 175 -5.19 -10.95 -7.97
N PRO A 176 -6.03 -10.29 -8.79
CA PRO A 176 -7.48 -10.51 -8.77
C PRO A 176 -7.84 -11.99 -9.02
N VAL A 177 -8.35 -12.65 -7.98
CA VAL A 177 -8.79 -14.05 -8.01
C VAL A 177 -10.21 -14.18 -7.49
N LYS A 178 -11.01 -14.97 -8.18
CA LYS A 178 -12.29 -15.48 -7.66
C LYS A 178 -12.00 -16.78 -6.92
N GLN A 179 -11.87 -16.70 -5.60
CA GLN A 179 -11.65 -17.86 -4.77
C GLN A 179 -12.91 -18.75 -4.76
N THR A 180 -12.73 -20.06 -4.91
CA THR A 180 -13.84 -21.03 -4.95
C THR A 180 -13.81 -22.01 -3.77
N SER A 181 -12.66 -22.13 -3.11
CA SER A 181 -12.46 -22.79 -1.82
C SER A 181 -11.19 -22.25 -1.16
N ILE A 182 -10.88 -22.70 0.06
CA ILE A 182 -9.62 -22.34 0.72
C ILE A 182 -8.40 -22.71 -0.12
N SER A 183 -8.47 -23.73 -0.98
CA SER A 183 -7.34 -24.23 -1.77
C SER A 183 -7.63 -24.25 -3.27
N SER A 184 -8.43 -23.32 -3.78
CA SER A 184 -8.69 -23.16 -5.22
C SER A 184 -9.13 -21.75 -5.55
N GLY A 185 -8.69 -21.23 -6.71
CA GLY A 185 -9.09 -19.89 -7.12
C GLY A 185 -8.84 -19.61 -8.59
N ILE A 186 -9.83 -18.99 -9.23
CA ILE A 186 -9.81 -18.69 -10.65
C ILE A 186 -9.20 -17.30 -10.87
N LEU A 187 -8.13 -17.21 -11.67
CA LEU A 187 -7.56 -15.92 -12.03
C LEU A 187 -8.57 -15.10 -12.85
N ILE A 188 -8.86 -13.89 -12.40
CA ILE A 188 -9.78 -12.98 -13.11
C ILE A 188 -9.02 -12.19 -14.18
N LYS A 189 -7.90 -11.57 -13.80
CA LYS A 189 -7.04 -10.80 -14.70
C LYS A 189 -5.65 -10.66 -14.12
N TRP A 190 -4.64 -10.61 -14.98
CA TRP A 190 -3.30 -10.20 -14.57
C TRP A 190 -3.22 -8.70 -14.30
N THR A 191 -2.28 -8.33 -13.44
CA THR A 191 -1.91 -6.94 -13.13
C THR A 191 -0.38 -6.87 -13.03
N LYS A 192 0.18 -5.70 -12.68
CA LYS A 192 1.62 -5.56 -12.33
C LYS A 192 2.57 -6.08 -13.44
N ASN A 193 2.20 -5.83 -14.70
CA ASN A 193 2.92 -6.23 -15.91
C ASN A 193 3.02 -7.74 -16.18
N PHE A 194 2.21 -8.57 -15.52
CA PHE A 194 1.99 -9.94 -15.97
C PHE A 194 1.01 -9.98 -17.13
N ALA A 195 1.24 -10.89 -18.07
CA ALA A 195 0.44 -11.11 -19.28
C ALA A 195 0.54 -12.59 -19.70
N VAL A 196 0.29 -13.51 -18.77
CA VAL A 196 0.24 -14.95 -19.05
C VAL A 196 -1.20 -15.31 -19.41
N ASP A 197 -1.62 -14.92 -20.61
CA ASP A 197 -3.03 -14.86 -21.02
C ASP A 197 -3.78 -16.19 -20.86
N GLU A 198 -3.10 -17.31 -21.14
CA GLU A 198 -3.66 -18.65 -20.99
C GLU A 198 -4.06 -19.04 -19.56
N MET A 199 -3.61 -18.29 -18.54
CA MET A 199 -3.98 -18.54 -17.15
C MET A 199 -5.29 -17.86 -16.75
N VAL A 200 -5.75 -16.87 -17.52
CA VAL A 200 -6.99 -16.14 -17.22
C VAL A 200 -8.18 -17.09 -17.30
N GLY A 201 -9.04 -17.09 -16.28
CA GLY A 201 -10.19 -18.00 -16.19
C GLY A 201 -9.86 -19.42 -15.73
N LYS A 202 -8.60 -19.72 -15.38
CA LYS A 202 -8.18 -21.05 -14.89
C LYS A 202 -7.80 -21.01 -13.40
N ASP A 203 -7.79 -22.20 -12.78
CA ASP A 203 -7.43 -22.37 -11.37
C ASP A 203 -5.90 -22.34 -11.17
N ILE A 204 -5.41 -21.32 -10.47
CA ILE A 204 -3.98 -21.09 -10.20
C ILE A 204 -3.39 -22.10 -9.21
N VAL A 205 -4.21 -22.67 -8.33
CA VAL A 205 -3.76 -23.69 -7.38
C VAL A 205 -3.56 -25.01 -8.09
N ALA A 206 -4.44 -25.36 -9.02
CA ALA A 206 -4.31 -26.55 -9.84
C ALA A 206 -3.02 -26.50 -10.68
N GLU A 207 -2.75 -25.38 -11.36
CA GLU A 207 -1.53 -25.22 -12.17
C GLU A 207 -0.26 -25.32 -11.32
N LEU A 208 -0.22 -24.68 -10.14
CA LEU A 208 0.93 -24.78 -9.24
C LEU A 208 1.14 -26.20 -8.71
N ASN A 209 0.07 -26.91 -8.34
CA ASN A 209 0.18 -28.31 -7.89
C ASN A 209 0.71 -29.23 -9.00
N GLU A 210 0.27 -29.05 -10.25
CA GLU A 210 0.79 -29.80 -11.39
C GLU A 210 2.27 -29.46 -11.65
N ALA A 211 2.68 -28.21 -11.53
CA ALA A 211 4.09 -27.83 -11.63
C ALA A 211 4.96 -28.45 -10.51
N ILE A 212 4.48 -28.43 -9.26
CA ILE A 212 5.13 -29.09 -8.11
C ILE A 212 5.30 -30.59 -8.39
N LYS A 213 4.25 -31.25 -8.89
CA LYS A 213 4.25 -32.67 -9.26
C LYS A 213 5.24 -32.97 -10.39
N ARG A 214 5.32 -32.14 -11.43
CA ARG A 214 6.31 -32.27 -12.51
C ARG A 214 7.76 -32.17 -12.01
N LYS A 215 8.02 -31.46 -10.91
CA LYS A 215 9.35 -31.40 -10.26
C LYS A 215 9.59 -32.51 -9.24
N GLY A 216 8.64 -33.43 -9.02
CA GLY A 216 8.78 -34.54 -8.09
C GLY A 216 8.77 -34.13 -6.61
N LEU A 217 8.29 -32.93 -6.29
CA LEU A 217 8.28 -32.41 -4.92
C LEU A 217 7.04 -32.90 -4.16
N VAL A 218 7.24 -33.54 -3.00
CA VAL A 218 6.16 -33.99 -2.11
C VAL A 218 5.65 -32.80 -1.28
N MET A 219 4.77 -32.01 -1.88
CA MET A 219 4.18 -30.80 -1.31
C MET A 219 2.76 -30.60 -1.85
N LYS A 220 1.87 -30.00 -1.06
CA LYS A 220 0.50 -29.67 -1.46
C LYS A 220 0.20 -28.22 -1.14
N VAL A 221 -0.44 -27.51 -2.06
CA VAL A 221 -1.05 -26.21 -1.75
C VAL A 221 -2.26 -26.44 -0.86
N SER A 222 -2.14 -26.10 0.41
CA SER A 222 -3.19 -26.29 1.42
C SER A 222 -4.12 -25.08 1.52
N ALA A 223 -3.63 -23.89 1.16
CA ALA A 223 -4.40 -22.66 1.18
C ALA A 223 -3.96 -21.70 0.07
N LEU A 224 -4.92 -21.04 -0.55
CA LEU A 224 -4.77 -19.86 -1.38
C LEU A 224 -5.21 -18.65 -0.57
N VAL A 225 -4.38 -17.61 -0.54
CA VAL A 225 -4.56 -16.48 0.37
C VAL A 225 -4.30 -15.17 -0.36
N ASN A 226 -5.05 -14.14 -0.02
CA ASN A 226 -4.67 -12.76 -0.32
C ASN A 226 -3.63 -12.27 0.70
N ASP A 227 -2.72 -11.38 0.31
CA ASP A 227 -1.65 -10.85 1.18
C ASP A 227 -2.18 -10.20 2.46
N THR A 228 -3.30 -9.49 2.36
CA THR A 228 -3.94 -8.79 3.47
C THR A 228 -4.61 -9.78 4.43
N VAL A 229 -5.21 -10.85 3.89
CA VAL A 229 -5.77 -11.97 4.68
C VAL A 229 -4.67 -12.71 5.41
N GLY A 230 -3.54 -12.99 4.75
CA GLY A 230 -2.35 -13.55 5.39
C GLY A 230 -1.86 -12.65 6.51
N THR A 231 -1.83 -11.33 6.28
CA THR A 231 -1.38 -10.35 7.29
C THR A 231 -2.26 -10.39 8.54
N LEU A 232 -3.58 -10.50 8.37
CA LEU A 232 -4.53 -10.66 9.48
C LEU A 232 -4.30 -11.97 10.23
N ALA A 233 -4.20 -13.08 9.50
CA ALA A 233 -3.89 -14.40 10.02
C ALA A 233 -2.64 -14.39 10.91
N ALA A 234 -1.56 -13.81 10.42
CA ALA A 234 -0.31 -13.74 11.15
C ALA A 234 -0.35 -12.84 12.39
N GLY A 235 -1.02 -11.69 12.27
CA GLY A 235 -1.29 -10.83 13.42
C GLY A 235 -2.09 -11.60 14.48
N ARG A 236 -3.13 -12.32 14.06
CA ARG A 236 -3.97 -13.14 14.94
C ARG A 236 -3.22 -14.29 15.62
N TYR A 237 -2.27 -14.90 14.93
CA TYR A 237 -1.40 -15.93 15.50
C TYR A 237 -0.56 -15.39 16.66
N VAL A 238 -0.09 -14.15 16.57
CA VAL A 238 0.73 -13.51 17.61
C VAL A 238 -0.15 -12.92 18.72
N ASP A 239 -1.20 -12.21 18.34
CA ASP A 239 -2.07 -11.42 19.20
C ASP A 239 -3.54 -11.74 18.91
N ASN A 240 -4.20 -12.33 19.91
CA ASN A 240 -5.58 -12.77 19.81
C ASN A 240 -6.60 -11.62 19.67
N ASP A 241 -6.20 -10.38 19.94
CA ASP A 241 -7.08 -9.21 19.78
C ASP A 241 -7.01 -8.63 18.36
N THR A 242 -6.18 -9.20 17.47
CA THR A 242 -6.09 -8.75 16.08
C THR A 242 -7.35 -9.12 15.29
N ILE A 243 -8.16 -8.11 14.94
CA ILE A 243 -9.41 -8.30 14.16
C ILE A 243 -9.38 -7.68 12.76
N VAL A 244 -8.42 -6.80 12.47
CA VAL A 244 -8.28 -6.09 11.20
C VAL A 244 -6.81 -6.06 10.80
N ALA A 245 -6.53 -6.26 9.51
CA ALA A 245 -5.25 -5.99 8.90
C ALA A 245 -5.41 -4.97 7.78
N VAL A 246 -4.43 -4.10 7.66
CA VAL A 246 -4.40 -3.04 6.65
C VAL A 246 -3.04 -3.03 5.97
N ILE A 247 -3.05 -3.09 4.64
CA ILE A 247 -1.86 -2.87 3.81
C ILE A 247 -1.88 -1.42 3.32
N LEU A 248 -0.85 -0.66 3.68
CA LEU A 248 -0.59 0.69 3.17
C LEU A 248 0.79 0.70 2.51
N GLY A 249 0.83 0.49 1.19
CA GLY A 249 2.07 0.35 0.44
C GLY A 249 1.98 0.96 -0.95
N THR A 250 2.51 0.27 -1.97
CA THR A 250 2.30 0.67 -3.36
C THR A 250 0.81 0.71 -3.69
N GLY A 251 0.05 -0.29 -3.24
CA GLY A 251 -1.41 -0.27 -3.22
C GLY A 251 -1.95 -0.16 -1.80
N THR A 252 -3.26 -0.30 -1.64
CA THR A 252 -3.93 -0.32 -0.34
C THR A 252 -4.99 -1.41 -0.31
N ASN A 253 -5.09 -2.13 0.81
CA ASN A 253 -6.18 -3.09 1.03
C ASN A 253 -6.43 -3.28 2.54
N ALA A 254 -7.60 -3.83 2.88
CA ALA A 254 -7.92 -4.24 4.24
C ALA A 254 -8.64 -5.60 4.26
N ALA A 255 -8.39 -6.35 5.33
CA ALA A 255 -9.11 -7.57 5.65
C ALA A 255 -9.47 -7.54 7.13
N TYR A 256 -10.62 -8.11 7.48
CA TYR A 256 -11.07 -8.17 8.87
C TYR A 256 -11.87 -9.45 9.14
N ILE A 257 -12.08 -9.73 10.43
CA ILE A 257 -12.90 -10.85 10.90
C ILE A 257 -14.35 -10.39 10.99
N GLU A 258 -15.24 -11.05 10.25
CA GLU A 258 -16.69 -10.81 10.29
C GLU A 258 -17.42 -12.06 10.80
N HIS A 259 -18.56 -11.85 11.48
CA HIS A 259 -19.45 -12.92 11.85
C HIS A 259 -20.23 -13.43 10.64
N VAL A 260 -20.26 -14.74 10.48
CA VAL A 260 -20.86 -15.41 9.31
C VAL A 260 -22.33 -15.04 9.12
N HIS A 261 -23.07 -14.87 10.22
CA HIS A 261 -24.47 -14.45 10.17
C HIS A 261 -24.67 -13.03 9.61
N ALA A 262 -23.62 -12.21 9.59
CA ALA A 262 -23.62 -10.87 9.00
C ALA A 262 -23.18 -10.86 7.53
N ILE A 263 -23.08 -12.03 6.87
CA ILE A 263 -22.70 -12.17 5.45
C ILE A 263 -23.88 -12.74 4.65
N PRO A 264 -24.91 -11.94 4.30
CA PRO A 264 -26.08 -12.46 3.61
C PRO A 264 -25.77 -13.13 2.28
N LYS A 265 -24.75 -12.70 1.51
CA LYS A 265 -24.41 -13.32 0.23
C LYS A 265 -23.80 -14.73 0.34
N TRP A 266 -23.42 -15.15 1.55
CA TRP A 266 -22.85 -16.47 1.80
C TRP A 266 -23.94 -17.49 2.11
N HIS A 267 -24.13 -18.46 1.21
CA HIS A 267 -25.18 -19.48 1.33
C HIS A 267 -24.66 -20.91 1.26
N VAL A 268 -23.35 -21.11 1.07
CA VAL A 268 -22.83 -22.36 0.50
C VAL A 268 -22.61 -23.42 1.58
N HIS A 269 -22.09 -23.06 2.76
CA HIS A 269 -21.86 -24.01 3.87
C HIS A 269 -21.97 -23.36 5.26
N LEU A 270 -22.32 -24.18 6.27
CA LEU A 270 -22.11 -23.84 7.68
C LEU A 270 -20.60 -23.85 7.95
N PRO A 271 -19.97 -22.71 8.26
CA PRO A 271 -18.55 -22.67 8.58
C PRO A 271 -18.26 -23.39 9.90
N LYS A 272 -17.03 -23.88 10.06
CA LYS A 272 -16.59 -24.53 11.30
C LYS A 272 -16.57 -23.57 12.50
N SER A 273 -16.37 -22.28 12.23
CA SER A 273 -16.43 -21.18 13.20
C SER A 273 -17.60 -20.25 12.91
N ALA A 274 -18.00 -19.44 13.91
CA ALA A 274 -18.92 -18.32 13.70
C ALA A 274 -18.29 -17.14 12.93
N ASP A 275 -16.98 -17.21 12.68
CA ASP A 275 -16.18 -16.14 12.10
C ASP A 275 -15.64 -16.49 10.70
N MET A 276 -15.53 -15.49 9.84
CA MET A 276 -14.98 -15.57 8.50
C MET A 276 -14.09 -14.35 8.25
N ILE A 277 -12.89 -14.57 7.70
CA ILE A 277 -12.11 -13.43 7.22
C ILE A 277 -12.72 -12.89 5.92
N ILE A 278 -12.92 -11.59 5.85
CA ILE A 278 -13.34 -10.87 4.65
C ILE A 278 -12.16 -10.09 4.08
N ASN A 279 -11.87 -10.29 2.79
CA ASN A 279 -10.99 -9.42 2.03
C ASN A 279 -11.83 -8.29 1.41
N MET A 280 -11.64 -7.04 1.84
CA MET A 280 -12.51 -5.94 1.45
C MET A 280 -12.29 -5.50 -0.01
N GLU A 281 -11.07 -5.63 -0.53
CA GLU A 281 -10.63 -4.99 -1.77
C GLU A 281 -11.01 -3.50 -1.80
N TRP A 282 -10.67 -2.80 -0.71
CA TRP A 282 -11.23 -1.47 -0.40
C TRP A 282 -10.72 -0.33 -1.28
N GLY A 283 -9.75 -0.61 -2.17
CA GLY A 283 -9.15 0.40 -3.03
C GLY A 283 -10.18 1.07 -3.94
N ASN A 284 -11.27 0.35 -4.25
CA ASN A 284 -12.37 0.83 -5.08
C ASN A 284 -13.45 1.61 -4.31
N PHE A 285 -13.30 1.80 -2.99
CA PHE A 285 -14.22 2.63 -2.22
C PHE A 285 -14.33 4.04 -2.82
N LYS A 286 -15.54 4.58 -2.86
CA LYS A 286 -15.81 5.92 -3.35
C LYS A 286 -16.96 6.52 -2.56
N SER A 287 -16.78 7.75 -2.10
CA SER A 287 -17.82 8.51 -1.40
C SER A 287 -17.71 9.98 -1.78
N GLY A 288 -18.84 10.69 -1.79
CA GLY A 288 -18.87 12.15 -1.93
C GLY A 288 -18.21 12.89 -0.76
N HIS A 289 -17.89 12.18 0.32
CA HIS A 289 -17.18 12.74 1.48
C HIS A 289 -15.66 12.65 1.36
N LEU A 290 -15.12 11.93 0.35
CA LEU A 290 -13.69 11.92 0.08
C LEU A 290 -13.24 13.32 -0.37
N PRO A 291 -12.15 13.88 0.20
CA PRO A 291 -11.66 15.22 -0.12
C PRO A 291 -10.88 15.22 -1.45
N LEU A 292 -11.56 14.88 -2.55
CA LEU A 292 -10.96 14.82 -3.88
C LEU A 292 -10.72 16.24 -4.42
N THR A 293 -9.52 16.48 -4.93
CA THR A 293 -9.13 17.69 -5.64
C THR A 293 -9.18 17.49 -7.16
N GLU A 294 -9.03 18.58 -7.91
CA GLU A 294 -8.82 18.54 -9.36
C GLU A 294 -7.59 17.71 -9.77
N PHE A 295 -6.58 17.59 -8.91
CA PHE A 295 -5.38 16.79 -9.19
C PHE A 295 -5.68 15.30 -9.12
N ASP A 296 -6.51 14.89 -8.16
CA ASP A 296 -6.99 13.51 -8.02
C ASP A 296 -7.89 13.13 -9.18
N GLN A 297 -8.79 14.05 -9.59
CA GLN A 297 -9.69 13.85 -10.73
C GLN A 297 -8.92 13.73 -12.05
N ALA A 298 -7.93 14.60 -12.29
CA ALA A 298 -7.09 14.52 -13.48
C ALA A 298 -6.22 13.24 -13.48
N LEU A 299 -5.67 12.86 -12.31
CA LEU A 299 -4.94 11.60 -12.17
C LEU A 299 -5.82 10.40 -12.50
N ASP A 300 -7.04 10.36 -11.98
CA ASP A 300 -8.01 9.29 -12.26
C ASP A 300 -8.35 9.22 -13.76
N ALA A 301 -8.67 10.36 -14.38
CA ALA A 301 -9.02 10.45 -15.80
C ALA A 301 -7.90 9.97 -16.74
N GLU A 302 -6.64 10.20 -16.38
CA GLU A 302 -5.46 9.78 -17.14
C GLU A 302 -4.95 8.37 -16.74
N SER A 303 -5.58 7.73 -15.77
CA SER A 303 -5.18 6.39 -15.31
C SER A 303 -5.61 5.29 -16.29
N LEU A 304 -5.04 4.09 -16.12
CA LEU A 304 -5.44 2.91 -16.89
C LEU A 304 -6.87 2.43 -16.58
N ASN A 305 -7.44 2.87 -15.47
CA ASN A 305 -8.74 2.47 -14.97
C ASN A 305 -9.54 3.67 -14.44
N PRO A 306 -9.95 4.62 -15.32
CA PRO A 306 -10.69 5.80 -14.90
C PRO A 306 -11.99 5.45 -14.18
N GLY A 307 -12.28 6.12 -13.07
CA GLY A 307 -13.46 5.90 -12.25
C GLY A 307 -13.37 4.69 -11.30
N GLU A 308 -12.29 3.91 -11.36
CA GLU A 308 -12.02 2.78 -10.45
C GLU A 308 -10.84 3.08 -9.52
N GLN A 309 -10.73 2.31 -8.43
CA GLN A 309 -9.65 2.41 -7.45
C GLN A 309 -9.48 3.82 -6.86
N ILE A 310 -10.58 4.56 -6.68
CA ILE A 310 -10.54 5.96 -6.23
C ILE A 310 -9.89 6.10 -4.85
N TYR A 311 -10.25 5.24 -3.89
CA TYR A 311 -9.64 5.27 -2.56
C TYR A 311 -8.16 4.88 -2.58
N GLU A 312 -7.77 3.92 -3.42
CA GLU A 312 -6.36 3.59 -3.64
C GLU A 312 -5.58 4.75 -4.25
N LYS A 313 -6.11 5.39 -5.30
CA LYS A 313 -5.52 6.58 -5.93
C LYS A 313 -5.31 7.72 -4.96
N LEU A 314 -6.21 7.85 -3.98
CA LEU A 314 -6.14 8.88 -2.96
C LEU A 314 -5.14 8.56 -1.83
N THR A 315 -4.95 7.28 -1.48
CA THR A 315 -4.27 6.89 -0.23
C THR A 315 -2.97 6.10 -0.41
N SER A 316 -2.74 5.49 -1.58
CA SER A 316 -1.62 4.58 -1.77
C SER A 316 -0.33 5.28 -2.22
N GLY A 317 0.79 4.65 -1.89
CA GLY A 317 2.12 5.15 -2.21
C GLY A 317 2.40 5.23 -3.71
N MET A 318 1.68 4.50 -4.57
CA MET A 318 1.84 4.60 -6.03
C MET A 318 1.48 6.00 -6.55
N TYR A 319 0.45 6.63 -5.97
CA TYR A 319 -0.16 7.85 -6.51
C TYR A 319 0.22 9.11 -5.73
N MET A 320 0.64 9.00 -4.47
CA MET A 320 1.07 10.16 -3.66
C MET A 320 2.13 11.02 -4.36
N GLY A 321 3.14 10.40 -4.97
CA GLY A 321 4.18 11.14 -5.70
C GLY A 321 3.66 11.82 -6.96
N GLU A 322 2.70 11.19 -7.65
CA GLU A 322 2.08 11.73 -8.85
C GLU A 322 1.16 12.93 -8.53
N ILE A 323 0.41 12.89 -7.43
CA ILE A 323 -0.35 14.06 -6.95
C ILE A 323 0.58 15.23 -6.66
N VAL A 324 1.68 15.00 -5.94
CA VAL A 324 2.69 16.05 -5.68
C VAL A 324 3.27 16.58 -6.99
N ARG A 325 3.57 15.71 -7.97
CA ARG A 325 4.07 16.13 -9.29
C ARG A 325 3.08 17.06 -9.99
N ARG A 326 1.78 16.71 -10.00
CA ARG A 326 0.73 17.53 -10.62
C ARG A 326 0.57 18.89 -9.95
N ILE A 327 0.63 18.94 -8.63
CA ILE A 327 0.61 20.19 -7.86
C ILE A 327 1.81 21.07 -8.23
N LEU A 328 3.02 20.51 -8.21
CA LEU A 328 4.24 21.23 -8.57
C LEU A 328 4.22 21.71 -10.03
N LEU A 329 3.66 20.91 -10.94
CA LEU A 329 3.50 21.28 -12.34
C LEU A 329 2.59 22.51 -12.48
N ARG A 330 1.45 22.53 -11.79
CA ARG A 330 0.56 23.70 -11.77
C ARG A 330 1.25 24.92 -11.18
N MET A 331 1.97 24.77 -10.07
CA MET A 331 2.72 25.89 -9.48
C MET A 331 3.85 26.39 -10.39
N ALA A 332 4.49 25.50 -11.16
CA ALA A 332 5.48 25.90 -12.16
C ALA A 332 4.83 26.75 -13.26
N GLN A 333 3.66 26.35 -13.74
CA GLN A 333 2.94 27.04 -14.83
C GLN A 333 2.28 28.35 -14.39
N GLU A 334 1.63 28.38 -13.22
CA GLU A 334 0.84 29.54 -12.76
C GLU A 334 1.66 30.55 -11.93
N ALA A 335 2.66 30.06 -11.18
CA ALA A 335 3.43 30.86 -10.24
C ALA A 335 4.92 30.98 -10.61
N ALA A 336 5.35 30.40 -11.74
CA ALA A 336 6.76 30.35 -12.14
C ALA A 336 7.64 29.81 -11.00
N LEU A 337 7.19 28.76 -10.30
CA LEU A 337 7.85 28.24 -9.09
C LEU A 337 9.34 27.95 -9.34
N PHE A 338 9.68 27.40 -10.50
CA PHE A 338 11.04 27.03 -10.89
C PHE A 338 11.71 28.05 -11.84
N GLY A 339 11.16 29.25 -11.95
CA GLY A 339 11.59 30.27 -12.91
C GLY A 339 10.65 30.33 -14.11
N ASP A 340 11.10 30.98 -15.18
CA ASP A 340 10.29 31.25 -16.37
C ASP A 340 10.01 29.97 -17.22
N HIS A 341 10.67 28.86 -16.89
CA HIS A 341 10.52 27.59 -17.59
C HIS A 341 10.09 26.47 -16.63
N THR A 342 9.10 25.69 -17.05
CA THR A 342 8.74 24.44 -16.40
C THR A 342 9.87 23.42 -16.60
N PRO A 343 10.38 22.76 -15.54
CA PRO A 343 11.36 21.71 -15.71
C PRO A 343 10.79 20.57 -16.56
N PRO A 344 11.39 20.19 -17.71
CA PRO A 344 10.80 19.20 -18.61
C PRO A 344 10.55 17.83 -17.96
N LYS A 345 11.41 17.45 -16.99
CA LYS A 345 11.22 16.21 -16.22
C LYS A 345 9.95 16.21 -15.38
N LEU A 346 9.46 17.37 -14.95
CA LEU A 346 8.23 17.49 -14.14
C LEU A 346 6.98 17.17 -14.95
N GLU A 347 7.05 17.26 -16.29
CA GLU A 347 5.98 16.89 -17.22
C GLU A 347 5.86 15.37 -17.39
N THR A 348 6.90 14.60 -17.01
CA THR A 348 6.88 13.14 -17.12
C THR A 348 6.03 12.52 -16.01
N PRO A 349 4.92 11.82 -16.33
CA PRO A 349 4.08 11.16 -15.32
C PRO A 349 4.88 10.16 -14.46
N TYR A 350 4.54 10.07 -13.18
CA TYR A 350 5.13 9.15 -12.20
C TYR A 350 6.65 9.28 -12.01
N ILE A 351 7.25 10.41 -12.40
CA ILE A 351 8.67 10.71 -12.17
C ILE A 351 8.99 10.85 -10.67
N LEU A 352 8.04 11.35 -9.88
CA LEU A 352 8.13 11.44 -8.42
C LEU A 352 7.49 10.18 -7.82
N LYS A 353 8.30 9.41 -7.08
CA LYS A 353 7.87 8.16 -6.43
C LYS A 353 7.97 8.29 -4.92
N SER A 354 7.10 7.57 -4.20
CA SER A 354 7.11 7.50 -2.73
C SER A 354 8.33 6.77 -2.16
N LYS A 355 8.94 5.85 -2.93
CA LYS A 355 10.21 5.20 -2.56
C LYS A 355 11.40 6.07 -2.94
N ALA A 356 12.23 6.41 -1.96
CA ALA A 356 13.63 6.73 -2.22
C ALA A 356 14.34 5.46 -2.77
N PRO A 357 15.28 5.58 -3.73
CA PRO A 357 16.11 4.44 -4.12
C PRO A 357 16.79 3.85 -2.87
N GLN A 358 16.84 2.51 -2.80
CA GLN A 358 17.50 1.78 -1.71
C GLN A 358 18.90 2.36 -1.48
N GLY A 359 19.19 2.79 -0.25
CA GLY A 359 20.49 3.35 0.15
C GLY A 359 20.47 4.82 0.60
N LYS A 360 19.35 5.55 0.48
CA LYS A 360 19.19 6.87 1.10
C LYS A 360 17.86 6.97 1.83
N GLN A 361 17.80 6.47 3.07
CA GLN A 361 16.73 6.85 4.00
C GLN A 361 16.89 8.33 4.35
N GLY A 362 16.20 9.17 3.59
CA GLY A 362 16.11 10.59 3.83
C GLY A 362 14.72 11.02 3.45
N ASN A 363 13.97 11.49 4.44
CA ASN A 363 12.57 11.90 4.36
C ASN A 363 12.41 13.16 3.48
N TRP A 364 12.74 13.05 2.18
CA TRP A 364 12.93 14.20 1.29
C TRP A 364 11.62 14.96 1.09
N LEU A 365 10.50 14.26 1.10
CA LEU A 365 9.18 14.81 0.83
C LEU A 365 8.70 15.61 2.04
N TRP A 366 8.99 15.12 3.24
CA TRP A 366 8.80 15.87 4.49
C TRP A 366 9.79 17.04 4.63
N LYS A 367 11.06 16.88 4.24
CA LYS A 367 12.03 17.99 4.23
C LYS A 367 11.65 19.07 3.20
N PHE A 368 11.13 18.66 2.04
CA PHE A 368 10.67 19.54 0.98
C PHE A 368 9.36 20.25 1.34
N ALA A 369 8.37 19.53 1.88
CA ALA A 369 7.13 20.12 2.40
C ALA A 369 7.42 21.12 3.54
N ARG A 370 8.33 20.78 4.45
CA ARG A 370 8.76 21.67 5.54
C ARG A 370 9.56 22.87 5.03
N SER A 371 10.32 22.72 3.95
CA SER A 371 10.98 23.83 3.24
C SER A 371 9.98 24.76 2.56
N LEU A 372 8.95 24.23 1.89
CA LEU A 372 7.92 25.05 1.24
C LEU A 372 7.07 25.81 2.26
N LEU A 373 6.65 25.14 3.34
CA LEU A 373 5.87 25.75 4.42
C LEU A 373 6.70 26.71 5.28
N GLY A 374 7.98 26.40 5.54
CA GLY A 374 8.90 27.27 6.27
C GLY A 374 9.22 28.56 5.50
N VAL A 375 9.42 28.47 4.18
CA VAL A 375 9.61 29.65 3.33
C VAL A 375 8.32 30.49 3.26
N ALA A 376 7.14 29.88 3.20
CA ALA A 376 5.89 30.64 3.26
C ALA A 376 5.71 31.36 4.61
N HIS A 377 6.03 30.72 5.73
CA HIS A 377 5.93 31.28 7.08
C HIS A 377 6.90 32.44 7.33
N ASP A 378 8.17 32.31 6.91
CA ASP A 378 9.18 33.36 7.09
C ASP A 378 8.95 34.58 6.18
N TRP A 379 8.33 34.39 5.01
CA TRP A 379 7.96 35.50 4.12
C TRP A 379 6.65 36.20 4.52
N LEU A 380 5.70 35.48 5.14
CA LEU A 380 4.48 36.09 5.70
C LEU A 380 4.79 36.95 6.94
N LEU A 381 5.77 36.55 7.77
CA LEU A 381 6.22 37.34 8.93
C LEU A 381 7.00 38.61 8.55
N LEU A 382 7.63 38.64 7.36
CA LEU A 382 8.25 39.86 6.83
C LEU A 382 7.23 40.90 6.32
N GLY A 383 5.93 40.56 6.31
CA GLY A 383 4.81 41.46 5.97
C GLY A 383 3.90 41.84 7.15
N TYR A 384 4.11 41.27 8.34
CA TYR A 384 3.35 41.59 9.55
C TYR A 384 4.34 41.75 10.72
N THR A 385 4.73 43.00 10.99
CA THR A 385 5.22 43.36 12.32
C THR A 385 4.01 43.64 13.19
N GLU A 386 4.04 43.08 14.40
CA GLU A 386 3.03 43.14 15.48
C GLU A 386 1.90 42.10 15.45
N PHE A 387 2.13 40.95 16.10
CA PHE A 387 1.32 40.63 17.29
C PHE A 387 2.04 39.66 18.25
N SER A 388 2.17 40.15 19.47
CA SER A 388 2.61 39.58 20.75
C SER A 388 2.77 38.06 20.94
N LYS A 389 3.92 37.71 21.54
CA LYS A 389 4.20 36.49 22.30
C LYS A 389 3.35 36.44 23.59
N SER A 390 2.49 35.44 23.72
CA SER A 390 2.12 34.79 25.00
C SER A 390 1.18 33.62 24.64
N SER A 391 1.45 32.35 24.89
CA SER A 391 1.71 31.79 26.20
C SER A 391 2.02 30.30 26.04
N THR A 392 3.15 29.88 26.59
CA THR A 392 3.42 28.50 26.99
C THR A 392 2.53 28.16 28.18
N GLY A 393 1.68 27.15 28.04
CA GLY A 393 0.84 26.63 29.12
C GLY A 393 0.81 25.11 29.08
N LEU A 394 1.66 24.49 29.91
CA LEU A 394 1.54 23.12 30.37
C LEU A 394 0.09 22.81 30.78
N LEU A 395 -0.45 21.68 30.34
CA LEU A 395 -1.40 20.89 31.15
C LEU A 395 -1.19 19.40 30.82
N ALA A 396 -0.57 18.70 31.77
CA ALA A 396 -0.65 17.26 31.90
C ALA A 396 -1.79 16.92 32.88
N ALA A 397 -2.64 15.95 32.54
CA ALA A 397 -3.40 15.13 33.49
C ALA A 397 -4.10 13.96 32.76
N PRO A 398 -4.43 12.86 33.48
CA PRO A 398 -4.34 11.50 32.98
C PRO A 398 -5.70 10.80 32.75
N THR A 399 -5.66 9.67 32.02
CA THR A 399 -6.28 8.35 32.31
C THR A 399 -6.90 7.62 31.11
N SER A 400 -6.57 6.32 31.07
CA SER A 400 -7.32 5.18 30.52
C SER A 400 -7.91 5.28 29.12
N GLN A 401 -7.13 4.93 28.09
CA GLN A 401 -7.69 4.39 26.85
C GLN A 401 -6.83 3.22 26.39
N GLY A 402 -7.50 2.11 26.06
CA GLY A 402 -6.88 0.88 25.58
C GLY A 402 -5.91 1.19 24.45
N ARG A 403 -4.69 0.68 24.56
CA ARG A 403 -3.71 0.77 23.48
C ARG A 403 -4.24 -0.03 22.30
N LEU A 404 -4.66 0.66 21.24
CA LEU A 404 -4.51 0.13 19.89
C LEU A 404 -3.00 -0.09 19.68
N SER A 405 -2.57 -1.33 19.81
CA SER A 405 -1.23 -1.78 19.45
C SER A 405 -1.12 -1.76 17.93
N LEU A 406 -0.62 -0.65 17.37
CA LEU A 406 -0.28 -0.55 15.97
C LEU A 406 1.02 -1.35 15.72
N TRP A 407 0.89 -2.63 15.38
CA TRP A 407 2.03 -3.46 15.01
C TRP A 407 2.40 -3.20 13.55
N THR A 408 3.57 -2.63 13.32
CA THR A 408 4.16 -2.51 11.97
C THR A 408 4.84 -3.84 11.65
N VAL A 409 4.19 -4.70 10.85
CA VAL A 409 4.83 -5.92 10.35
C VAL A 409 5.71 -5.54 9.16
N GLU A 410 6.98 -5.21 9.43
CA GLU A 410 7.96 -4.83 8.39
C GLU A 410 8.40 -6.00 7.49
N SER A 411 7.96 -7.23 7.77
CA SER A 411 8.35 -8.38 6.95
C SER A 411 7.20 -9.37 6.72
N THR A 412 6.80 -9.50 5.45
CA THR A 412 5.94 -10.58 4.92
C THR A 412 6.43 -12.01 5.22
N SER A 413 7.58 -12.20 5.87
CA SER A 413 8.18 -13.51 6.18
C SER A 413 7.55 -14.26 7.34
N THR A 414 6.89 -13.60 8.30
CA THR A 414 6.15 -14.28 9.39
C THR A 414 4.70 -14.55 8.97
N ILE A 415 4.26 -13.91 7.88
CA ILE A 415 2.84 -13.72 7.55
C ILE A 415 2.16 -14.98 6.99
N LEU A 416 2.92 -15.79 6.27
CA LEU A 416 2.34 -16.69 5.27
C LEU A 416 2.36 -18.15 5.71
N SER A 417 3.22 -18.47 6.66
CA SER A 417 3.50 -19.81 7.15
C SER A 417 2.57 -20.26 8.26
N SER A 418 1.87 -19.32 8.92
CA SER A 418 0.73 -19.63 9.76
C SER A 418 -0.35 -20.31 8.94
N VAL A 419 -0.63 -19.88 7.70
CA VAL A 419 -1.82 -20.30 6.91
C VAL A 419 -1.82 -21.76 6.47
N SER A 420 -0.65 -22.37 6.25
CA SER A 420 -0.57 -23.81 5.93
C SER A 420 -0.83 -24.70 7.16
N ALA A 421 -0.73 -24.18 8.39
CA ALA A 421 -1.04 -24.92 9.61
C ALA A 421 -2.54 -25.16 9.86
N TRP A 422 -3.40 -24.58 9.03
CA TRP A 422 -4.83 -24.42 9.31
C TRP A 422 -5.64 -25.67 9.00
N ARG A 423 -5.04 -26.63 8.30
CA ARG A 423 -5.68 -27.88 7.89
C ARG A 423 -5.17 -29.12 8.63
N ALA A 424 -4.14 -28.96 9.48
CA ALA A 424 -3.68 -29.99 10.41
C ALA A 424 -4.60 -30.12 11.66
N LEU A 425 -5.73 -29.39 11.66
CA LEU A 425 -6.89 -29.47 12.57
C LEU A 425 -8.17 -29.54 11.71
#